data_AF-D2V107-F1
#
_entry.id   AF-D2V107-F1
#
_cell.length_a   1.000
_cell.length_b   1.000
_cell.length_c   1.000
_cell.angle_alpha   90.00
_cell.angle_beta   90.00
_cell.angle_gamma   90.00
#
_symmetry.space_group_name_H-M   'P 1'
#
loop_
_entity.id
_entity.type
_entity.pdbx_description
1 polymer ?
#
loop_
_entity_poly.entity_id
_entity_poly.type
_entity_poly.pdbx_seq_one_letter_code
_entity_poly.pdbx_strand_id
1 'polypeptide(L)'
;MDEVNQCSISNWYYLYDGKTNPQITPKRITILSKLIYLNDDFIEYLKHDGVVLPESIDNIQKVPNFDSDSDEEEEKYKEVQEKNEQDSDEDDYQVPEFTSLQMEIASAIEEYEEVFPKMNWSAPKDAQWMLSDSKLLRCQTVSDVFLVLKSSSFVTHDVQQAYNNCTDYTPEKEVRRVLALRKWYDVNPSMEFRCFVKNRNLIGISQRDISNFYSFLVSDKDMYREKLVGFWEKFIKNSFPLENYTVDLYISRTGPVFIVDFNVYGPPTSPLLFASFKKGHLASDSTELEFRIIETDAGVMRPSFKMYTGVPMDFFSVENAQSMQDFIEKQQKFQSNE
;
A
#
# COMPACT_ATOMS: atom_id res chain seq x y z
N MET A 1 13.54 14.25 -6.24
CA MET A 1 12.30 14.71 -5.59
C MET A 1 11.19 14.83 -6.61
N ASP A 2 11.47 15.32 -7.83
CA ASP A 2 10.44 15.34 -8.88
C ASP A 2 9.87 13.94 -9.15
N GLU A 3 10.72 12.91 -9.24
CA GLU A 3 10.25 11.53 -9.39
C GLU A 3 9.28 11.10 -8.27
N VAL A 4 9.62 11.41 -7.00
CA VAL A 4 8.76 11.14 -5.85
C VAL A 4 7.43 11.90 -5.97
N ASN A 5 7.47 13.18 -6.34
CA ASN A 5 6.28 14.00 -6.53
C ASN A 5 5.37 13.44 -7.63
N GLN A 6 5.90 13.09 -8.81
CA GLN A 6 5.10 12.55 -9.92
C GLN A 6 4.47 11.19 -9.59
N CYS A 7 5.08 10.41 -8.69
CA CYS A 7 4.51 9.17 -8.19
C CYS A 7 3.46 9.36 -7.08
N SER A 8 3.26 10.58 -6.56
CA SER A 8 2.15 10.88 -5.66
C SER A 8 0.81 10.71 -6.36
N ILE A 9 -0.14 10.01 -5.72
CA ILE A 9 -1.49 9.80 -6.27
C ILE A 9 -2.20 11.11 -6.65
N SER A 10 -1.94 12.20 -5.92
CA SER A 10 -2.45 13.54 -6.23
C SER A 10 -2.05 14.04 -7.62
N ASN A 11 -0.89 13.60 -8.13
CA ASN A 11 -0.32 14.10 -9.37
C ASN A 11 -0.71 13.24 -10.58
N TRP A 12 -0.90 11.93 -10.39
CA TRP A 12 -1.20 11.03 -11.50
C TRP A 12 -2.67 10.60 -11.62
N TYR A 13 -3.47 10.61 -10.54
CA TYR A 13 -4.84 10.07 -10.56
C TYR A 13 -5.72 10.75 -11.62
N TYR A 14 -5.72 12.09 -11.66
CA TYR A 14 -6.55 12.86 -12.58
C TYR A 14 -6.08 12.80 -14.05
N LEU A 15 -4.91 12.24 -14.34
CA LEU A 15 -4.53 11.91 -15.71
C LEU A 15 -5.38 10.75 -16.25
N TYR A 16 -5.89 9.88 -15.37
CA TYR A 16 -6.46 8.57 -15.72
C TYR A 16 -7.89 8.33 -15.17
N ASP A 17 -8.49 9.31 -14.51
CA ASP A 17 -9.81 9.22 -13.88
C ASP A 17 -10.99 9.21 -14.88
N GLY A 18 -10.71 9.54 -16.14
CA GLY A 18 -11.68 9.62 -17.24
C GLY A 18 -12.53 10.88 -17.26
N LYS A 19 -12.37 11.80 -16.30
CA LYS A 19 -13.16 13.02 -16.17
C LYS A 19 -12.33 14.28 -16.39
N THR A 20 -11.13 14.35 -15.82
CA THR A 20 -10.32 15.58 -15.85
C THR A 20 -9.57 15.75 -17.18
N ASN A 21 -9.13 14.65 -17.79
CA ASN A 21 -8.39 14.67 -19.07
C ASN A 21 -8.98 13.71 -20.11
N PRO A 22 -10.23 13.90 -20.56
CA PRO A 22 -10.92 12.98 -21.47
C PRO A 22 -10.22 12.79 -22.82
N GLN A 23 -9.43 13.77 -23.26
CA GLN A 23 -8.58 13.70 -24.46
C GLN A 23 -7.39 12.73 -24.31
N ILE A 24 -6.89 12.56 -23.07
CA ILE A 24 -5.82 11.61 -22.74
C ILE A 24 -6.44 10.25 -22.44
N THR A 25 -7.49 10.26 -21.63
CA THR A 25 -8.12 9.05 -21.11
C THR A 25 -9.65 9.19 -21.20
N PRO A 26 -10.31 8.67 -22.25
CA PRO A 26 -11.73 8.91 -22.51
C PRO A 26 -12.67 8.14 -21.57
N LYS A 27 -12.12 7.23 -20.75
CA LYS A 27 -12.83 6.46 -19.74
C LYS A 27 -11.90 6.25 -18.55
N ARG A 28 -12.46 6.03 -17.37
CA ARG A 28 -11.66 5.70 -16.19
C ARG A 28 -10.86 4.42 -16.42
N ILE A 29 -9.55 4.49 -16.18
CA ILE A 29 -8.64 3.33 -16.23
C ILE A 29 -7.84 3.18 -14.93
N THR A 30 -8.31 3.78 -13.84
CA THR A 30 -7.75 3.64 -12.48
C THR A 30 -8.89 3.33 -11.49
N ILE A 31 -8.56 2.88 -10.29
CA ILE A 31 -9.56 2.62 -9.24
C ILE A 31 -10.21 3.94 -8.82
N LEU A 32 -11.54 3.96 -8.74
CA LEU A 32 -12.29 5.14 -8.29
C LEU A 32 -11.79 5.58 -6.92
N SER A 33 -11.39 6.85 -6.80
CA SER A 33 -10.79 7.40 -5.59
C SER A 33 -11.30 8.82 -5.31
N LYS A 34 -11.54 9.12 -4.03
CA LYS A 34 -11.71 10.47 -3.50
C LYS A 34 -10.40 10.89 -2.83
N LEU A 35 -9.84 12.02 -3.24
CA LEU A 35 -8.61 12.56 -2.66
C LEU A 35 -8.99 13.66 -1.67
N ILE A 36 -8.65 13.45 -0.40
CA ILE A 36 -8.87 14.41 0.68
C ILE A 36 -7.52 15.03 1.02
N TYR A 37 -7.42 16.35 0.93
CA TYR A 37 -6.18 17.05 1.28
C TYR A 37 -6.10 17.22 2.79
N LEU A 38 -5.02 16.71 3.36
CA LEU A 38 -4.82 16.74 4.81
C LEU A 38 -4.34 18.12 5.24
N ASN A 39 -4.74 18.49 6.45
CA ASN A 39 -4.27 19.69 7.14
C ASN A 39 -3.06 19.35 8.00
N ASP A 40 -2.24 20.36 8.30
CA ASP A 40 -0.96 20.16 9.02
C ASP A 40 -1.16 19.59 10.43
N ASP A 41 -2.28 19.90 11.09
CA ASP A 41 -2.66 19.36 12.40
C ASP A 41 -2.86 17.84 12.36
N PHE A 42 -3.54 17.31 11.34
CA PHE A 42 -3.70 15.88 11.17
C PHE A 42 -2.38 15.20 10.79
N ILE A 43 -1.54 15.88 10.01
CA ILE A 43 -0.20 15.39 9.69
C ILE A 43 0.67 15.32 10.95
N GLU A 44 0.58 16.30 11.85
CA GLU A 44 1.29 16.25 13.13
C GLU A 44 0.76 15.13 14.02
N TYR A 45 -0.56 14.95 14.09
CA TYR A 45 -1.18 13.81 14.77
C TYR A 45 -0.67 12.45 14.28
N LEU A 46 -0.48 12.26 12.97
CA LEU A 46 0.09 11.02 12.41
C LEU A 46 1.56 10.81 12.78
N LYS A 47 2.31 11.86 13.17
CA LYS A 47 3.72 11.75 13.60
C LYS A 47 3.86 11.38 15.06
N HIS A 48 2.87 11.70 15.89
CA HIS A 48 2.89 11.30 17.30
C HIS A 48 2.90 9.77 17.41
N ASP A 49 3.55 9.25 18.45
CA ASP A 49 3.52 7.82 18.75
C ASP A 49 2.18 7.43 19.40
N GLY A 50 1.97 6.13 19.62
CA GLY A 50 0.74 5.59 20.19
C GLY A 50 -0.44 5.51 19.22
N VAL A 51 -1.54 4.91 19.64
CA VAL A 51 -2.78 4.82 18.85
C VAL A 51 -3.91 5.35 19.72
N VAL A 52 -4.01 6.68 19.76
CA VAL A 52 -5.09 7.40 20.48
C VAL A 52 -6.01 8.01 19.44
N LEU A 53 -7.29 7.66 19.48
CA LEU A 53 -8.30 8.18 18.55
C LEU A 53 -9.06 9.37 19.18
N PRO A 54 -9.67 10.25 18.36
CA PRO A 54 -10.63 11.23 18.86
C PRO A 54 -11.81 10.59 19.61
N GLU A 55 -12.28 11.22 20.69
CA GLU A 55 -13.35 10.69 21.56
C GLU A 55 -14.66 10.45 20.79
N SER A 56 -14.94 11.26 19.77
CA SER A 56 -16.13 11.08 18.93
C SER A 56 -16.13 9.78 18.12
N ILE A 57 -14.95 9.21 17.84
CA ILE A 57 -14.78 7.98 17.05
C ILE A 57 -14.95 6.74 17.93
N ASP A 58 -14.42 6.77 19.15
CA ASP A 58 -14.50 5.66 20.12
C ASP A 58 -15.93 5.30 20.51
N ASN A 59 -16.86 6.25 20.43
CA ASN A 59 -18.27 6.03 20.76
C ASN A 59 -19.07 5.24 19.70
N ILE A 60 -18.49 4.93 18.53
CA ILE A 60 -19.23 4.36 17.39
C ILE A 60 -19.10 2.83 17.28
N GLN A 61 -18.15 2.15 17.94
CA GLN A 61 -18.11 0.68 17.94
C GLN A 61 -17.62 0.10 19.27
N LYS A 62 -18.57 -0.32 20.11
CA LYS A 62 -18.33 -1.47 21.00
C LYS A 62 -17.94 -2.65 20.09
N VAL A 63 -16.72 -3.13 20.26
CA VAL A 63 -16.17 -4.36 19.69
C VAL A 63 -17.21 -5.50 19.70
N PRO A 64 -17.24 -6.38 18.68
CA PRO A 64 -18.19 -7.49 18.65
C PRO A 64 -17.90 -8.43 19.83
N ASN A 65 -18.90 -8.56 20.71
CA ASN A 65 -18.96 -9.56 21.76
C ASN A 65 -18.56 -10.93 21.18
N PHE A 66 -17.44 -11.46 21.63
CA PHE A 66 -17.28 -12.91 21.70
C PHE A 66 -18.13 -13.31 22.91
N ASP A 67 -19.22 -14.05 22.69
CA ASP A 67 -20.12 -14.49 23.76
C ASP A 67 -19.32 -15.23 24.84
N SER A 68 -19.05 -14.54 25.95
CA SER A 68 -18.75 -15.15 27.24
C SER A 68 -19.59 -14.47 28.30
N ASP A 69 -20.61 -15.20 28.77
CA ASP A 69 -21.34 -14.89 29.99
C ASP A 69 -20.35 -14.73 31.16
N SER A 70 -20.02 -13.50 31.53
CA SER A 70 -19.61 -13.13 32.89
C SER A 70 -19.64 -11.62 33.07
N ASP A 71 -20.60 -11.12 33.85
CA ASP A 71 -20.74 -9.73 34.31
C ASP A 71 -19.60 -9.26 35.24
N GLU A 72 -18.45 -9.96 35.28
CA GLU A 72 -17.32 -9.71 36.18
C GLU A 72 -16.12 -9.03 35.49
N GLU A 73 -16.11 -8.90 34.16
CA GLU A 73 -14.96 -8.29 33.44
C GLU A 73 -15.08 -6.77 33.27
N GLU A 74 -16.28 -6.19 33.38
CA GLU A 74 -16.51 -4.75 33.17
C GLU A 74 -15.81 -3.86 34.23
N GLU A 75 -15.59 -4.38 35.45
CA GLU A 75 -14.82 -3.68 36.50
C GLU A 75 -13.30 -3.79 36.31
N LYS A 76 -12.79 -4.84 35.65
CA LYS A 76 -11.36 -5.02 35.41
C LYS A 76 -10.80 -4.07 34.34
N TYR A 77 -11.59 -3.78 33.30
CA TYR A 77 -11.17 -2.82 32.28
C TYR A 77 -11.10 -1.38 32.81
N LYS A 78 -11.98 -1.02 33.76
CA LYS A 78 -11.92 0.29 34.45
C LYS A 78 -10.74 0.39 35.42
N GLU A 79 -10.44 -0.68 36.17
CA GLU A 79 -9.26 -0.68 37.05
C GLU A 79 -7.93 -0.60 36.31
N VAL A 80 -7.84 -1.11 35.07
CA VAL A 80 -6.61 -1.01 34.26
C VAL A 80 -6.43 0.41 33.70
N GLN A 81 -7.51 1.14 33.41
CA GLN A 81 -7.42 2.56 33.06
C GLN A 81 -7.04 3.43 34.26
N GLU A 82 -7.64 3.21 35.44
CA GLU A 82 -7.31 3.99 36.65
C GLU A 82 -5.92 3.68 37.23
N LYS A 83 -5.37 2.47 37.04
CA LYS A 83 -4.01 2.13 37.53
C LYS A 83 -2.87 2.56 36.61
N ASN A 84 -3.16 2.97 35.37
CA ASN A 84 -2.15 3.54 34.47
C ASN A 84 -1.97 5.06 34.66
N GLU A 85 -2.79 5.72 35.49
CA GLU A 85 -2.67 7.16 35.77
C GLU A 85 -1.61 7.52 36.83
N GLN A 86 -0.81 6.57 37.33
CA GLN A 86 0.12 6.83 38.45
C GLN A 86 1.61 6.74 38.15
N ASP A 87 2.05 6.52 36.91
CA ASP A 87 3.50 6.61 36.61
C ASP A 87 3.78 6.86 35.12
N SER A 88 3.45 8.06 34.64
CA SER A 88 4.18 8.70 33.54
C SER A 88 3.85 10.19 33.47
N ASP A 89 4.87 11.04 33.49
CA ASP A 89 4.81 12.43 33.02
C ASP A 89 4.53 12.47 31.51
N GLU A 90 3.40 11.90 31.06
CA GLU A 90 2.93 11.99 29.69
C GLU A 90 2.12 13.27 29.54
N ASP A 91 2.61 14.18 28.70
CA ASP A 91 1.90 15.38 28.28
C ASP A 91 0.43 15.05 27.98
N ASP A 92 -0.50 15.81 28.56
CA ASP A 92 -1.96 15.76 28.34
C ASP A 92 -2.28 16.17 26.89
N TYR A 93 -1.83 15.36 25.92
CA TYR A 93 -2.00 15.60 24.49
C TYR A 93 -3.43 15.26 24.10
N GLN A 94 -4.28 16.28 24.17
CA GLN A 94 -5.67 16.20 23.73
C GLN A 94 -5.72 16.06 22.21
N VAL A 95 -6.11 14.87 21.73
CA VAL A 95 -6.23 14.58 20.29
C VAL A 95 -7.33 15.44 19.68
N PRO A 96 -7.05 16.25 18.63
CA PRO A 96 -8.08 17.03 17.96
C PRO A 96 -9.17 16.16 17.33
N GLU A 97 -10.39 16.69 17.20
CA GLU A 97 -11.51 15.92 16.64
C GLU A 97 -11.43 15.71 15.12
N PHE A 98 -10.72 16.57 14.38
CA PHE A 98 -10.64 16.49 12.91
C PHE A 98 -12.01 16.39 12.20
N THR A 99 -13.05 17.05 12.72
CA THR A 99 -14.45 16.89 12.28
C THR A 99 -14.65 17.02 10.77
N SER A 100 -13.96 17.96 10.11
CA SER A 100 -14.03 18.11 8.65
C SER A 100 -13.52 16.86 7.92
N LEU A 101 -12.39 16.30 8.36
CA LEU A 101 -11.82 15.09 7.78
C LEU A 101 -12.73 13.89 8.04
N GLN A 102 -13.27 13.76 9.26
CA GLN A 102 -14.25 12.71 9.58
C GLN A 102 -15.46 12.76 8.65
N MET A 103 -16.03 13.95 8.40
CA MET A 103 -17.15 14.13 7.47
C MET A 103 -16.78 13.76 6.03
N GLU A 104 -15.59 14.12 5.56
CA GLU A 104 -15.14 13.77 4.21
C GLU A 104 -14.93 12.26 4.03
N ILE A 105 -14.42 11.57 5.06
CA ILE A 105 -14.28 10.12 5.13
C ILE A 105 -15.65 9.46 5.16
N ALA A 106 -16.55 9.90 6.05
CA ALA A 106 -17.90 9.37 6.16
C ALA A 106 -18.66 9.49 4.82
N SER A 107 -18.56 10.64 4.15
CA SER A 107 -19.13 10.85 2.82
C SER A 107 -18.55 9.90 1.76
N ALA A 108 -17.25 9.57 1.84
CA ALA A 108 -16.64 8.62 0.90
C ALA A 108 -17.13 7.19 1.14
N ILE A 109 -17.28 6.80 2.41
CA ILE A 109 -17.83 5.51 2.82
C ILE A 109 -19.30 5.40 2.40
N GLU A 110 -20.10 6.46 2.56
CA GLU A 110 -21.48 6.48 2.09
C GLU A 110 -21.57 6.30 0.55
N GLU A 111 -20.65 6.91 -0.21
CA GLU A 111 -20.64 6.78 -1.67
C GLU A 111 -20.11 5.41 -2.15
N TYR A 112 -19.10 4.85 -1.47
CA TYR A 112 -18.39 3.65 -1.93
C TYR A 112 -18.76 2.37 -1.20
N GLU A 113 -19.49 2.46 -0.09
CA GLU A 113 -19.82 1.44 0.91
C GLU A 113 -18.59 0.91 1.67
N GLU A 114 -17.52 0.63 0.93
CA GLU A 114 -16.26 0.10 1.45
C GLU A 114 -15.10 0.85 0.80
N VAL A 115 -14.11 1.26 1.61
CA VAL A 115 -12.95 2.04 1.13
C VAL A 115 -11.62 1.38 1.48
N PHE A 116 -10.65 1.58 0.61
CA PHE A 116 -9.25 1.22 0.81
C PHE A 116 -8.46 2.53 0.99
N PRO A 117 -7.94 2.81 2.20
CA PRO A 117 -7.19 4.04 2.47
C PRO A 117 -5.75 3.93 1.94
N LYS A 118 -5.21 5.07 1.49
CA LYS A 118 -3.83 5.20 1.04
C LYS A 118 -3.38 6.65 1.18
N MET A 119 -2.12 6.87 1.59
CA MET A 119 -1.48 8.18 1.57
C MET A 119 -1.02 8.54 0.15
N ASN A 120 -0.16 9.55 -0.01
CA ASN A 120 0.38 9.95 -1.31
C ASN A 120 0.99 8.76 -2.09
N TRP A 121 1.75 7.89 -1.41
CA TRP A 121 2.56 6.84 -2.05
C TRP A 121 2.26 5.45 -1.50
N SER A 122 1.93 5.33 -0.21
CA SER A 122 1.83 4.04 0.46
C SER A 122 0.44 3.81 1.05
N ALA A 123 -0.01 2.55 0.99
CA ALA A 123 -1.20 2.09 1.69
C ALA A 123 -0.78 1.41 3.01
N PRO A 124 -1.59 1.50 4.09
CA PRO A 124 -1.25 0.99 5.42
C PRO A 124 -1.34 -0.54 5.54
N LYS A 125 -0.76 -1.28 4.59
CA LYS A 125 -0.92 -2.75 4.46
C LYS A 125 -0.34 -3.51 5.64
N ASP A 126 0.63 -2.92 6.31
CA ASP A 126 1.25 -3.38 7.55
C ASP A 126 0.36 -3.22 8.78
N ALA A 127 -0.66 -2.36 8.72
CA ALA A 127 -1.64 -2.14 9.79
C ALA A 127 -2.98 -2.85 9.55
N GLN A 128 -3.09 -3.72 8.55
CA GLN A 128 -4.35 -4.44 8.25
C GLN A 128 -4.88 -5.28 9.42
N TRP A 129 -4.00 -5.69 10.34
CA TRP A 129 -4.33 -6.49 11.52
C TRP A 129 -5.17 -5.72 12.55
N MET A 130 -5.24 -4.40 12.44
CA MET A 130 -6.06 -3.54 13.28
C MET A 130 -7.57 -3.67 12.95
N LEU A 131 -7.91 -4.18 11.77
CA LEU A 131 -9.30 -4.28 11.34
C LEU A 131 -9.92 -5.60 11.82
N SER A 132 -11.15 -5.52 12.35
CA SER A 132 -11.95 -6.69 12.76
C SER A 132 -12.18 -7.66 11.59
N ASP A 133 -12.41 -7.12 10.38
CA ASP A 133 -12.30 -7.89 9.14
C ASP A 133 -10.93 -7.63 8.49
N SER A 134 -9.97 -8.48 8.84
CA SER A 134 -8.57 -8.40 8.38
C SER A 134 -8.38 -8.62 6.88
N LYS A 135 -9.45 -8.76 6.08
CA LYS A 135 -9.36 -8.91 4.63
C LYS A 135 -9.01 -7.57 3.96
N LEU A 136 -7.76 -7.46 3.52
CA LEU A 136 -7.31 -6.55 2.46
C LEU A 136 -7.61 -5.05 2.67
N LEU A 137 -7.43 -4.54 3.90
CA LEU A 137 -7.65 -3.12 4.24
C LEU A 137 -9.04 -2.58 3.82
N ARG A 138 -10.06 -3.38 4.07
CA ARG A 138 -11.46 -3.00 3.82
C ARG A 138 -12.00 -2.19 4.99
N CYS A 139 -12.01 -0.87 4.85
CA CYS A 139 -12.53 0.04 5.87
C CYS A 139 -14.00 0.37 5.57
N GLN A 140 -14.85 0.26 6.59
CA GLN A 140 -16.30 0.51 6.51
C GLN A 140 -16.73 1.63 7.45
N THR A 141 -15.86 2.08 8.35
CA THR A 141 -16.11 3.19 9.26
C THR A 141 -14.97 4.21 9.26
N VAL A 142 -15.26 5.39 9.82
CA VAL A 142 -14.23 6.42 10.06
C VAL A 142 -13.17 5.87 11.02
N SER A 143 -13.58 5.10 12.04
CA SER A 143 -12.68 4.44 13.00
C SER A 143 -11.68 3.53 12.30
N ASP A 144 -12.14 2.66 11.40
CA ASP A 144 -11.26 1.76 10.63
C ASP A 144 -10.15 2.54 9.92
N VAL A 145 -10.50 3.65 9.26
CA VAL A 145 -9.55 4.48 8.51
C VAL A 145 -8.54 5.14 9.45
N PHE A 146 -8.98 5.75 10.54
CA PHE A 146 -8.08 6.37 11.51
C PHE A 146 -7.13 5.35 12.13
N LEU A 147 -7.67 4.19 12.51
CA LEU A 147 -6.93 3.13 13.20
C LEU A 147 -5.79 2.58 12.33
N VAL A 148 -6.06 2.25 11.07
CA VAL A 148 -5.01 1.74 10.16
C VAL A 148 -4.00 2.81 9.77
N LEU A 149 -4.41 4.07 9.65
CA LEU A 149 -3.48 5.16 9.34
C LEU A 149 -2.52 5.42 10.50
N LYS A 150 -3.04 5.47 11.74
CA LYS A 150 -2.23 5.73 12.94
C LYS A 150 -1.30 4.57 13.28
N SER A 151 -1.69 3.34 12.93
CA SER A 151 -0.94 2.11 13.28
C SER A 151 0.05 1.65 12.20
N SER A 152 0.23 2.42 11.11
CA SER A 152 1.04 2.00 9.96
C SER A 152 2.39 2.70 9.90
N SER A 153 3.45 1.91 9.93
CA SER A 153 4.82 2.38 9.67
C SER A 153 5.00 2.89 8.24
N PHE A 154 4.22 2.38 7.27
CA PHE A 154 4.23 2.90 5.90
C PHE A 154 3.63 4.30 5.81
N VAL A 155 2.60 4.59 6.60
CA VAL A 155 2.03 5.94 6.72
C VAL A 155 3.04 6.88 7.39
N THR A 156 3.69 6.43 8.48
CA THR A 156 4.77 7.19 9.12
C THR A 156 5.90 7.51 8.16
N HIS A 157 6.33 6.54 7.34
CA HIS A 157 7.34 6.76 6.29
C HIS A 157 6.88 7.80 5.26
N ASP A 158 5.65 7.71 4.75
CA ASP A 158 5.10 8.70 3.81
C ASP A 158 5.07 10.12 4.41
N VAL A 159 4.78 10.25 5.71
CA VAL A 159 4.73 11.55 6.38
C VAL A 159 6.14 12.10 6.64
N GLN A 160 7.04 11.29 7.18
CA GLN A 160 8.32 11.76 7.73
C GLN A 160 9.54 11.53 6.82
N GLN A 161 9.49 10.53 5.94
CA GLN A 161 10.69 9.97 5.29
C GLN A 161 10.60 9.87 3.76
N ALA A 162 9.47 10.26 3.16
CA ALA A 162 9.22 10.13 1.71
C ALA A 162 10.33 10.70 0.83
N TYR A 163 11.01 11.76 1.28
CA TYR A 163 12.05 12.45 0.53
C TYR A 163 13.48 12.11 0.96
N ASN A 164 13.70 11.21 1.92
CA ASN A 164 15.04 10.92 2.49
C ASN A 164 16.08 10.49 1.45
N ASN A 165 15.65 9.86 0.35
CA ASN A 165 16.53 9.40 -0.72
C ASN A 165 16.68 10.42 -1.88
N CYS A 166 16.08 11.62 -1.78
CA CYS A 166 16.16 12.64 -2.82
C CYS A 166 17.45 13.47 -2.67
N THR A 167 18.26 13.52 -3.73
CA THR A 167 19.47 14.38 -3.78
C THR A 167 19.18 15.84 -4.15
N ASP A 168 17.98 16.10 -4.66
CA ASP A 168 17.46 17.36 -5.22
C ASP A 168 16.29 17.91 -4.37
N TYR A 169 16.23 17.56 -3.09
CA TYR A 169 15.14 17.94 -2.19
C TYR A 169 15.08 19.45 -1.91
N THR A 170 13.88 20.03 -2.04
CA THR A 170 13.55 21.41 -1.68
C THR A 170 12.17 21.43 -1.01
N PRO A 171 12.05 21.86 0.26
CA PRO A 171 10.79 21.83 1.01
C PRO A 171 9.62 22.54 0.32
N GLU A 172 9.89 23.62 -0.42
CA GLU A 172 8.87 24.44 -1.09
C GLU A 172 8.18 23.72 -2.25
N LYS A 173 8.75 22.60 -2.71
CA LYS A 173 8.22 21.78 -3.80
C LYS A 173 7.60 20.48 -3.32
N GLU A 174 7.44 20.27 -2.01
CA GLU A 174 6.75 19.10 -1.51
C GLU A 174 5.30 19.05 -2.01
N VAL A 175 4.82 17.85 -2.34
CA VAL A 175 3.40 17.67 -2.61
C VAL A 175 2.63 17.71 -1.30
N ARG A 176 1.47 18.38 -1.33
CA ARG A 176 0.54 18.37 -0.20
C ARG A 176 0.14 16.93 0.12
N ARG A 177 0.09 16.60 1.41
CA ARG A 177 -0.29 15.26 1.86
C ARG A 177 -1.78 15.03 1.62
N VAL A 178 -2.12 13.86 1.09
CA VAL A 178 -3.50 13.48 0.77
C VAL A 178 -3.83 12.12 1.35
N LEU A 179 -5.06 11.98 1.82
CA LEU A 179 -5.71 10.70 2.05
C LEU A 179 -6.53 10.35 0.81
N ALA A 180 -6.08 9.34 0.08
CA ALA A 180 -6.83 8.72 -1.00
C ALA A 180 -7.74 7.62 -0.44
N LEU A 181 -9.05 7.87 -0.46
CA LEU A 181 -10.06 6.85 -0.18
C LEU A 181 -10.48 6.23 -1.51
N ARG A 182 -9.91 5.06 -1.80
CA ARG A 182 -10.23 4.30 -3.01
C ARG A 182 -11.45 3.44 -2.75
N LYS A 183 -12.38 3.32 -3.70
CA LYS A 183 -13.43 2.31 -3.62
C LYS A 183 -12.79 0.93 -3.49
N TRP A 184 -13.19 0.17 -2.48
CA TRP A 184 -12.65 -1.17 -2.24
C TRP A 184 -13.17 -2.15 -3.29
N TYR A 185 -12.28 -3.04 -3.73
CA TYR A 185 -12.60 -4.14 -4.63
C TYR A 185 -11.83 -5.39 -4.19
N ASP A 186 -12.45 -6.56 -4.34
CA ASP A 186 -11.79 -7.86 -4.21
C ASP A 186 -10.88 -8.11 -5.43
N VAL A 187 -9.71 -7.46 -5.40
CA VAL A 187 -8.67 -7.56 -6.44
C VAL A 187 -8.02 -8.93 -6.35
N ASN A 188 -8.07 -9.69 -7.45
CA ASN A 188 -7.39 -11.00 -7.53
C ASN A 188 -5.86 -10.79 -7.62
N PRO A 189 -5.06 -11.21 -6.62
CA PRO A 189 -3.61 -10.99 -6.61
C PRO A 189 -2.87 -11.55 -7.82
N SER A 190 -3.38 -12.64 -8.41
CA SER A 190 -2.77 -13.28 -9.58
C SER A 190 -2.82 -12.43 -10.86
N MET A 191 -3.67 -11.40 -10.89
CA MET A 191 -3.89 -10.53 -12.04
C MET A 191 -3.20 -9.16 -11.88
N GLU A 192 -2.36 -8.99 -10.86
CA GLU A 192 -1.59 -7.78 -10.64
C GLU A 192 -0.14 -7.95 -11.13
N PHE A 193 0.34 -6.98 -11.89
CA PHE A 193 1.65 -6.99 -12.52
C PHE A 193 2.35 -5.66 -12.33
N ARG A 194 3.65 -5.68 -12.06
CA ARG A 194 4.49 -4.49 -12.08
C ARG A 194 5.19 -4.40 -13.42
N CYS A 195 4.99 -3.28 -14.10
CA CYS A 195 5.66 -2.92 -15.33
C CYS A 195 6.82 -1.95 -15.03
N PHE A 196 7.97 -2.19 -15.64
CA PHE A 196 9.20 -1.43 -15.44
C PHE A 196 9.51 -0.63 -16.70
N VAL A 197 9.51 0.69 -16.57
CA VAL A 197 9.74 1.62 -17.68
C VAL A 197 11.05 2.34 -17.44
N LYS A 198 11.93 2.31 -18.44
CA LYS A 198 13.24 2.98 -18.41
C LYS A 198 13.47 3.67 -19.74
N ASN A 199 13.97 4.90 -19.72
CA ASN A 199 14.18 5.73 -20.91
C ASN A 199 12.93 5.76 -21.82
N ARG A 200 11.74 5.89 -21.22
CA ARG A 200 10.41 5.87 -21.89
C ARG A 200 10.07 4.57 -22.63
N ASN A 201 10.78 3.48 -22.37
CA ASN A 201 10.50 2.15 -22.92
C ASN A 201 10.08 1.18 -21.82
N LEU A 202 9.03 0.39 -22.09
CA LEU A 202 8.64 -0.72 -21.23
C LEU A 202 9.64 -1.87 -21.44
N ILE A 203 10.46 -2.14 -20.43
CA ILE A 203 11.56 -3.12 -20.51
C ILE A 203 11.32 -4.38 -19.68
N GLY A 204 10.40 -4.32 -18.71
CA GLY A 204 10.15 -5.45 -17.82
C GLY A 204 8.69 -5.53 -17.38
N ILE A 205 8.21 -6.74 -17.17
CA ILE A 205 6.96 -7.04 -16.48
C ILE A 205 7.23 -8.15 -15.47
N SER A 206 6.73 -8.00 -14.25
CA SER A 206 6.76 -9.03 -13.21
C SER A 206 5.34 -9.27 -12.70
N GLN A 207 4.98 -10.55 -12.49
CA GLN A 207 3.88 -10.89 -11.57
C GLN A 207 4.12 -10.21 -10.21
N ARG A 208 3.08 -9.60 -9.64
CA ARG A 208 3.20 -8.83 -8.39
C ARG A 208 3.20 -9.72 -7.15
N ASP A 209 2.38 -10.77 -7.16
CA ASP A 209 2.39 -11.79 -6.12
C ASP A 209 3.48 -12.83 -6.39
N ILE A 210 4.68 -12.58 -5.88
CA ILE A 210 5.83 -13.48 -6.07
C ILE A 210 5.77 -14.76 -5.22
N SER A 211 4.74 -14.92 -4.38
CA SER A 211 4.64 -16.00 -3.41
C SER A 211 3.82 -17.18 -3.92
N ASN A 212 3.11 -17.00 -5.02
CA ASN A 212 2.16 -17.97 -5.54
C ASN A 212 2.46 -18.33 -6.99
N PHE A 213 2.27 -19.62 -7.30
CA PHE A 213 2.31 -20.13 -8.65
C PHE A 213 0.89 -20.18 -9.23
N TYR A 214 0.73 -19.71 -10.46
CA TYR A 214 -0.53 -19.72 -11.17
C TYR A 214 -0.35 -20.38 -12.54
N SER A 215 -0.78 -21.63 -12.67
CA SER A 215 -0.59 -22.42 -13.90
C SER A 215 -1.13 -21.75 -15.15
N PHE A 216 -2.28 -21.09 -15.06
CA PHE A 216 -2.87 -20.36 -16.19
C PHE A 216 -2.01 -19.18 -16.66
N LEU A 217 -1.19 -18.55 -15.79
CA LEU A 217 -0.27 -17.49 -16.22
C LEU A 217 0.82 -18.06 -17.12
N VAL A 218 1.23 -19.32 -16.92
CA VAL A 218 2.20 -20.00 -17.79
C VAL A 218 1.57 -20.31 -19.14
N SER A 219 0.35 -20.85 -19.13
CA SER A 219 -0.38 -21.19 -20.36
C SER A 219 -0.67 -19.97 -21.24
N ASP A 220 -1.06 -18.84 -20.62
CA ASP A 220 -1.52 -17.64 -21.32
C ASP A 220 -0.53 -16.46 -21.24
N LYS A 221 0.75 -16.75 -20.96
CA LYS A 221 1.80 -15.73 -20.70
C LYS A 221 1.87 -14.66 -21.80
N ASP A 222 1.87 -15.07 -23.07
CA ASP A 222 1.98 -14.15 -24.20
C ASP A 222 0.73 -13.26 -24.35
N MET A 223 -0.46 -13.82 -24.12
CA MET A 223 -1.71 -13.05 -24.14
C MET A 223 -1.69 -11.93 -23.08
N TYR A 224 -1.27 -12.25 -21.85
CA TYR A 224 -1.15 -11.24 -20.78
C TYR A 224 -0.08 -10.21 -21.10
N ARG A 225 1.06 -10.62 -21.68
CA ARG A 225 2.12 -9.72 -22.14
C ARG A 225 1.58 -8.71 -23.15
N GLU A 226 0.96 -9.17 -24.23
CA GLU A 226 0.42 -8.31 -25.29
C GLU A 226 -0.60 -7.32 -24.74
N LYS A 227 -1.45 -7.77 -23.83
CA LYS A 227 -2.48 -6.95 -23.20
C LYS A 227 -1.91 -5.83 -22.33
N LEU A 228 -0.91 -6.13 -21.51
CA LEU A 228 -0.23 -5.14 -20.65
C LEU A 228 0.57 -4.14 -21.49
N VAL A 229 1.30 -4.63 -22.50
CA VAL A 229 2.05 -3.78 -23.44
C VAL A 229 1.10 -2.82 -24.18
N GLY A 230 0.05 -3.36 -24.80
CA GLY A 230 -0.92 -2.54 -25.54
C GLY A 230 -1.64 -1.52 -24.66
N PHE A 231 -1.90 -1.85 -23.40
CA PHE A 231 -2.45 -0.88 -22.43
C PHE A 231 -1.44 0.25 -22.13
N TRP A 232 -0.18 -0.10 -21.83
CA TRP A 232 0.87 0.87 -21.55
C TRP A 232 1.13 1.80 -22.74
N GLU A 233 1.30 1.24 -23.94
CA GLU A 233 1.55 2.02 -25.16
C GLU A 233 0.42 3.00 -25.45
N LYS A 234 -0.82 2.55 -25.28
CA LYS A 234 -2.00 3.34 -25.59
C LYS A 234 -2.25 4.46 -24.59
N PHE A 235 -2.11 4.17 -23.29
CA PHE A 235 -2.62 5.08 -22.25
C PHE A 235 -1.53 5.75 -21.42
N ILE A 236 -0.35 5.16 -21.28
CA ILE A 236 0.67 5.61 -20.30
C ILE A 236 1.90 6.21 -20.99
N LYS A 237 2.40 5.59 -22.06
CA LYS A 237 3.70 5.90 -22.70
C LYS A 237 3.95 7.40 -22.94
N ASN A 238 2.92 8.12 -23.39
CA ASN A 238 3.00 9.54 -23.74
C ASN A 238 2.25 10.47 -22.77
N SER A 239 1.76 9.95 -21.64
CA SER A 239 0.93 10.72 -20.68
C SER A 239 1.59 10.86 -19.31
N PHE A 240 2.33 9.87 -18.85
CA PHE A 240 3.06 9.96 -17.58
C PHE A 240 4.36 10.77 -17.77
N PRO A 241 4.67 11.74 -16.90
CA PRO A 241 5.74 12.71 -17.15
C PRO A 241 7.16 12.15 -17.05
N LEU A 242 7.37 11.11 -16.23
CA LEU A 242 8.70 10.54 -15.99
C LEU A 242 9.18 9.63 -17.13
N GLU A 243 10.50 9.56 -17.30
CA GLU A 243 11.14 8.64 -18.25
C GLU A 243 11.41 7.27 -17.65
N ASN A 244 11.64 7.23 -16.34
CA ASN A 244 11.94 6.05 -15.56
C ASN A 244 10.91 5.95 -14.44
N TYR A 245 10.16 4.85 -14.40
CA TYR A 245 9.18 4.59 -13.36
C TYR A 245 8.77 3.12 -13.36
N THR A 246 8.07 2.71 -12.32
CA THR A 246 7.29 1.47 -12.35
C THR A 246 5.81 1.80 -12.27
N VAL A 247 4.98 0.99 -12.91
CA VAL A 247 3.53 1.10 -12.83
C VAL A 247 2.95 -0.27 -12.50
N ASP A 248 2.09 -0.32 -11.49
CA ASP A 248 1.34 -1.51 -11.12
C ASP A 248 0.02 -1.51 -11.88
N LEU A 249 -0.23 -2.59 -12.63
CA LEU A 249 -1.39 -2.79 -13.47
C LEU A 249 -2.17 -4.02 -13.02
N TYR A 250 -3.50 -3.90 -13.01
CA TYR A 250 -4.42 -4.97 -12.68
C TYR A 250 -5.31 -5.33 -13.86
N ILE A 251 -5.41 -6.62 -14.18
CA ILE A 251 -6.34 -7.14 -15.18
C ILE A 251 -7.61 -7.61 -14.47
N SER A 252 -8.70 -6.87 -14.65
CA SER A 252 -9.97 -7.23 -14.04
C SER A 252 -10.55 -8.54 -14.59
N ARG A 253 -11.42 -9.18 -13.81
CA ARG A 253 -12.14 -10.41 -14.21
C ARG A 253 -12.94 -10.24 -15.52
N THR A 254 -13.41 -9.03 -15.82
CA THR A 254 -14.16 -8.71 -17.04
C THR A 254 -13.26 -8.38 -18.23
N GLY A 255 -11.94 -8.32 -18.03
CA GLY A 255 -10.96 -8.12 -19.08
C GLY A 255 -10.27 -6.74 -19.11
N PRO A 256 -10.89 -5.60 -18.78
CA PRO A 256 -10.19 -4.31 -18.76
C PRO A 256 -8.98 -4.30 -17.82
N VAL A 257 -7.96 -3.54 -18.23
CA VAL A 257 -6.77 -3.26 -17.43
C VAL A 257 -6.94 -1.93 -16.69
N PHE A 258 -6.48 -1.88 -15.45
CA PHE A 258 -6.52 -0.69 -14.59
C PHE A 258 -5.12 -0.38 -14.05
N ILE A 259 -4.83 0.90 -13.90
CA ILE A 259 -3.69 1.41 -13.15
C ILE A 259 -4.02 1.28 -11.66
N VAL A 260 -3.12 0.63 -10.93
CA VAL A 260 -3.18 0.50 -9.47
C VAL A 260 -2.28 1.55 -8.83
N ASP A 261 -1.07 1.73 -9.36
CA ASP A 261 -0.08 2.60 -8.75
C ASP A 261 1.06 3.01 -9.68
N PHE A 262 1.70 4.15 -9.40
CA PHE A 262 2.99 4.52 -9.99
C PHE A 262 4.04 4.63 -8.87
N ASN A 263 5.24 4.11 -9.10
CA ASN A 263 6.34 4.20 -8.14
C ASN A 263 7.64 4.62 -8.83
N VAL A 264 8.56 5.20 -8.06
CA VAL A 264 9.90 5.57 -8.53
C VAL A 264 10.68 4.36 -9.06
N TYR A 265 11.59 4.61 -10.01
CA TYR A 265 12.42 3.55 -10.59
C TYR A 265 13.65 3.29 -9.72
N GLY A 266 13.55 2.32 -8.81
CA GLY A 266 14.62 2.00 -7.87
C GLY A 266 14.13 1.98 -6.43
N PRO A 267 15.04 1.80 -5.46
CA PRO A 267 14.68 1.83 -4.04
C PRO A 267 13.88 3.10 -3.68
N PRO A 268 12.81 2.99 -2.85
CA PRO A 268 12.40 1.80 -2.09
C PRO A 268 11.54 0.78 -2.86
N THR A 269 11.22 1.04 -4.13
CA THR A 269 10.41 0.13 -4.96
C THR A 269 11.06 -1.24 -5.09
N SER A 270 10.32 -2.32 -4.80
CA SER A 270 10.81 -3.69 -4.98
C SER A 270 10.92 -4.09 -6.47
N PRO A 271 12.01 -4.76 -6.88
CA PRO A 271 12.20 -5.28 -8.23
C PRO A 271 11.45 -6.61 -8.48
N LEU A 272 10.82 -7.18 -7.43
CA LEU A 272 10.03 -8.42 -7.50
C LEU A 272 10.83 -9.61 -8.08
N LEU A 273 10.43 -10.15 -9.25
CA LEU A 273 11.10 -11.28 -9.89
C LEU A 273 12.39 -10.89 -10.64
N PHE A 274 12.73 -9.60 -10.66
CA PHE A 274 14.02 -9.12 -11.16
C PHE A 274 15.05 -9.05 -10.02
N ALA A 275 16.31 -9.32 -10.34
CA ALA A 275 17.36 -9.42 -9.32
C ALA A 275 17.60 -8.10 -8.57
N SER A 276 17.69 -6.97 -9.30
CA SER A 276 17.76 -5.62 -8.72
C SER A 276 17.58 -4.58 -9.82
N PHE A 277 17.37 -3.31 -9.43
CA PHE A 277 17.43 -2.18 -10.36
C PHE A 277 18.86 -1.83 -10.83
N LYS A 278 19.89 -2.26 -10.09
CA LYS A 278 21.30 -1.90 -10.32
C LYS A 278 22.11 -2.97 -11.07
N LYS A 279 21.54 -4.16 -11.29
CA LYS A 279 22.18 -5.29 -11.99
C LYS A 279 21.16 -6.06 -12.83
N GLY A 280 21.63 -6.69 -13.91
CA GLY A 280 20.80 -7.51 -14.80
C GLY A 280 19.92 -6.69 -15.74
N HIS A 281 18.75 -7.23 -16.11
CA HIS A 281 17.88 -6.67 -17.17
C HIS A 281 17.46 -5.23 -16.91
N LEU A 282 17.00 -4.92 -15.70
CA LEU A 282 16.56 -3.57 -15.31
C LEU A 282 17.70 -2.53 -15.31
N ALA A 283 18.95 -2.96 -15.11
CA ALA A 283 20.09 -2.06 -15.15
C ALA A 283 20.59 -1.79 -16.57
N SER A 284 20.29 -2.67 -17.52
CA SER A 284 20.70 -2.53 -18.91
C SER A 284 19.95 -1.39 -19.62
N ASP A 285 20.53 -0.88 -20.70
CA ASP A 285 19.82 0.01 -21.65
C ASP A 285 19.14 -0.81 -22.76
N SER A 286 18.82 -2.09 -22.47
CA SER A 286 18.11 -2.95 -23.39
C SER A 286 16.71 -2.40 -23.68
N THR A 287 16.31 -2.50 -24.94
CA THR A 287 14.92 -2.26 -25.37
C THR A 287 14.10 -3.55 -25.40
N GLU A 288 14.72 -4.69 -25.08
CA GLU A 288 14.03 -5.97 -25.01
C GLU A 288 13.12 -6.02 -23.79
N LEU A 289 11.86 -6.39 -24.02
CA LEU A 289 10.88 -6.57 -22.97
C LEU A 289 10.94 -7.98 -22.40
N GLU A 290 11.30 -8.09 -21.12
CA GLU A 290 11.29 -9.36 -20.37
C GLU A 290 10.01 -9.48 -19.51
N PHE A 291 9.28 -10.59 -19.63
CA PHE A 291 8.11 -10.88 -18.78
C PHE A 291 8.39 -12.07 -17.86
N ARG A 292 8.49 -11.80 -16.55
CA ARG A 292 8.72 -12.79 -15.50
C ARG A 292 7.45 -13.11 -14.73
N ILE A 293 7.18 -14.41 -14.60
CA ILE A 293 6.14 -15.00 -13.76
C ILE A 293 6.76 -16.16 -12.97
N ILE A 294 6.08 -16.67 -11.95
CA ILE A 294 6.48 -17.94 -11.33
C ILE A 294 6.10 -19.07 -12.30
N GLU A 295 7.07 -19.81 -12.80
CA GLU A 295 6.85 -20.80 -13.89
C GLU A 295 6.61 -22.23 -13.38
N THR A 296 6.92 -22.53 -12.13
CA THR A 296 6.78 -23.87 -11.52
C THR A 296 6.25 -23.74 -10.10
N ASP A 297 5.55 -24.76 -9.60
CA ASP A 297 5.12 -24.91 -8.20
C ASP A 297 6.25 -25.43 -7.28
N ALA A 298 7.28 -26.04 -7.85
CA ALA A 298 8.46 -26.51 -7.14
C ALA A 298 9.19 -25.36 -6.42
N GLY A 299 9.24 -25.41 -5.08
CA GLY A 299 9.95 -24.41 -4.26
C GLY A 299 9.20 -23.09 -4.05
N VAL A 300 7.89 -23.05 -4.30
CA VAL A 300 7.04 -21.83 -4.19
C VAL A 300 6.55 -21.55 -2.76
N MET A 301 7.22 -22.10 -1.74
CA MET A 301 7.10 -21.53 -0.39
C MET A 301 8.03 -20.33 -0.27
N ARG A 302 7.66 -19.22 -0.91
CA ARG A 302 8.23 -17.91 -0.58
C ARG A 302 7.35 -17.28 0.49
N PRO A 303 7.89 -16.83 1.63
CA PRO A 303 7.09 -16.18 2.65
C PRO A 303 6.30 -15.03 2.03
N SER A 304 4.98 -15.04 2.17
CA SER A 304 4.14 -13.96 1.64
C SER A 304 4.48 -12.65 2.35
N PHE A 305 4.14 -11.50 1.75
CA PHE A 305 4.26 -10.21 2.43
C PHE A 305 3.60 -10.20 3.83
N LYS A 306 2.51 -10.99 4.01
CA LYS A 306 1.83 -11.19 5.30
C LYS A 306 2.69 -11.89 6.37
N MET A 307 3.74 -12.63 5.98
CA MET A 307 4.70 -13.23 6.91
C MET A 307 5.78 -12.24 7.38
N TYR A 308 5.96 -11.13 6.67
CA TYR A 308 6.93 -10.08 7.04
C TYR A 308 6.30 -8.94 7.84
N THR A 309 4.98 -8.74 7.74
CA THR A 309 4.23 -7.84 8.62
C THR A 309 4.18 -8.44 10.02
N GLY A 310 5.11 -8.03 10.90
CA GLY A 310 5.28 -8.56 12.26
C GLY A 310 6.73 -8.75 12.68
N VAL A 311 7.70 -8.58 11.76
CA VAL A 311 9.14 -8.63 12.09
C VAL A 311 9.69 -7.20 12.20
N PRO A 312 10.34 -6.81 13.32
CA PRO A 312 10.92 -5.48 13.50
C PRO A 312 11.89 -5.10 12.38
N MET A 313 11.93 -3.81 12.02
CA MET A 313 12.75 -3.29 10.92
C MET A 313 14.24 -3.64 11.05
N ASP A 314 14.75 -3.82 12.26
CA ASP A 314 16.14 -4.14 12.57
C ASP A 314 16.60 -5.51 12.01
N PHE A 315 15.66 -6.42 11.74
CA PHE A 315 15.94 -7.70 11.09
C PHE A 315 16.30 -7.56 9.62
N PHE A 316 15.98 -6.43 8.98
CA PHE A 316 16.29 -6.16 7.58
C PHE A 316 17.64 -5.45 7.38
N SER A 317 18.42 -5.23 8.44
CA SER A 317 19.79 -4.76 8.32
C SER A 317 20.64 -5.80 7.58
N VAL A 318 21.50 -5.34 6.67
CA VAL A 318 22.32 -6.19 5.77
C VAL A 318 23.22 -7.16 6.55
N GLU A 319 23.49 -6.86 7.83
CA GLU A 319 24.26 -7.70 8.75
C GLU A 319 23.51 -8.96 9.21
N ASN A 320 22.18 -8.99 9.11
CA ASN A 320 21.31 -10.07 9.61
C ASN A 320 20.68 -10.95 8.50
N ALA A 321 21.06 -10.76 7.23
CA ALA A 321 20.53 -11.56 6.12
C ALA A 321 20.77 -13.07 6.28
N GLN A 322 21.89 -13.45 6.90
CA GLN A 322 22.22 -14.85 7.24
C GLN A 322 21.28 -15.39 8.33
N SER A 323 21.01 -14.59 9.36
CA SER A 323 20.11 -14.91 10.46
C SER A 323 18.66 -15.09 9.98
N MET A 324 18.26 -14.36 8.94
CA MET A 324 16.94 -14.49 8.31
C MET A 324 16.79 -15.79 7.52
N GLN A 325 17.83 -16.23 6.81
CA GLN A 325 17.84 -17.55 6.16
C GLN A 325 17.75 -18.69 7.18
N ASP A 326 18.54 -18.61 8.26
CA ASP A 326 18.54 -19.62 9.33
C ASP A 326 17.18 -19.70 10.05
N PHE A 327 16.50 -18.56 10.23
CA PHE A 327 15.16 -18.51 10.81
C PHE A 327 14.10 -19.17 9.90
N ILE A 328 14.16 -18.89 8.59
CA ILE A 328 13.27 -19.48 7.59
C ILE A 328 13.47 -21.00 7.51
N GLU A 329 14.72 -21.47 7.50
CA GLU A 329 15.02 -22.91 7.50
C GLU A 329 14.54 -23.62 8.77
N LYS A 330 14.64 -22.97 9.95
CA LYS A 330 14.12 -23.52 11.20
C LYS A 330 12.59 -23.62 11.23
N GLN A 331 11.90 -22.61 10.70
CA GLN A 331 10.44 -22.61 10.57
C GLN A 331 9.96 -23.69 9.60
N GLN A 332 10.65 -23.87 8.46
CA GLN A 332 10.35 -24.93 7.49
C GLN A 332 10.53 -26.33 8.09
N LYS A 333 11.59 -26.55 8.88
CA LYS A 333 11.80 -27.82 9.61
C LYS A 333 10.75 -28.09 10.69
N PHE A 334 10.18 -27.05 11.27
CA PHE A 334 9.10 -27.18 12.25
C PHE A 334 7.79 -27.61 11.59
N GLN A 335 7.46 -27.05 10.42
CA GLN A 335 6.25 -27.38 9.67
C GLN A 335 6.34 -28.73 8.94
N SER A 336 7.53 -29.26 8.68
CA SER A 336 7.71 -30.58 8.06
C SER A 336 7.72 -31.74 9.06
N ASN A 337 7.64 -31.46 10.36
CA ASN A 337 7.66 -32.44 11.45
C ASN A 337 6.30 -32.59 12.16
N GLU A 338 5.23 -31.99 11.62
CA GLU A 338 3.83 -32.38 11.82
C GLU A 338 3.34 -33.10 10.56
#